data_AF-A0A5N6UKY6-F1
#
_entry.id   AF-A0A5N6UKY6-F1
#
_cell.length_a   1.000
_cell.length_b   1.000
_cell.length_c   1.000
_cell.angle_alpha   90.00
_cell.angle_beta   90.00
_cell.angle_gamma   90.00
#
_symmetry.space_group_name_H-M   'P 1'
#
loop_
_entity.id
_entity.type
_entity.pdbx_description
1 polymer ?
#
loop_
_entity_poly.entity_id
_entity_poly.type
_entity_poly.pdbx_seq_one_letter_code
_entity_poly.pdbx_strand_id
1 'polypeptide(L)'
;MGQVIVVGAGPVGLMTALKLATAGIAVDVIEKGAGLSRQPRAAGYHGAALAALKRTPVYKEAAKLGFSGNGLCWRKPLVEDGEGGMKMGEIIASLPFASNAETRDEHGMGILYLPQSQLTELLYEAALQTGLVKVSFNRELYEIHESESSVTAVVRNLDGGSEKFKGIFLVGADGGKSATRRILNIHFKGHSWPERLIAVDVLLEDKHLDPVFPTSMVIHPVHFGLVTPLEPVQPGKKTLYRCSIAVDPNDQRTDAELVSEANLMKFLDVLAPGPRPLDVKILNSSAYRTHQLCAFTMRKGRCLLAGDAAHLNNPFGALGLTTGLLDADAAADTLDLIINQKKPMDLMDLYSDERRRAFQTFVDPMSTQNKLRCANDPETAIDDWFLRALINKTPEIMEAFSRPFFDVWPTDMKKLTASRGL
;
A
#
# COMPACT_ATOMS: atom_id res chain seq x y z
N MET A 1 1.78 -31.13 -0.31
CA MET A 1 2.59 -30.09 0.36
C MET A 1 3.08 -29.16 -0.72
N GLY A 2 2.89 -27.85 -0.52
CA GLY A 2 3.43 -26.81 -1.39
C GLY A 2 4.96 -26.77 -1.33
N GLN A 3 5.57 -26.31 -2.42
CA GLN A 3 7.02 -26.06 -2.47
C GLN A 3 7.38 -24.76 -1.75
N VAL A 4 6.45 -23.81 -1.67
CA VAL A 4 6.63 -22.54 -0.95
C VAL A 4 5.50 -22.34 0.04
N ILE A 5 5.84 -21.88 1.24
CA ILE A 5 4.88 -21.45 2.26
C ILE A 5 4.78 -19.93 2.20
N VAL A 6 3.57 -19.38 2.13
CA VAL A 6 3.34 -17.94 2.27
C VAL A 6 2.56 -17.69 3.55
N VAL A 7 3.06 -16.82 4.41
CA VAL A 7 2.40 -16.48 5.68
C VAL A 7 1.73 -15.12 5.53
N GLY A 8 0.40 -15.10 5.58
CA GLY A 8 -0.47 -13.94 5.36
C GLY A 8 -1.21 -14.01 4.03
N ALA A 9 -2.54 -14.00 4.07
CA ALA A 9 -3.43 -13.89 2.90
C ALA A 9 -3.90 -12.44 2.66
N GLY A 10 -3.01 -11.47 2.93
CA GLY A 10 -3.16 -10.11 2.42
C GLY A 10 -2.81 -10.00 0.93
N PRO A 11 -2.98 -8.82 0.32
CA PRO A 11 -2.72 -8.64 -1.12
C PRO A 11 -1.28 -9.00 -1.52
N VAL A 12 -0.29 -8.69 -0.67
CA VAL A 12 1.13 -9.03 -0.92
C VAL A 12 1.35 -10.55 -0.94
N GLY A 13 0.82 -11.26 0.05
CA GLY A 13 0.95 -12.72 0.14
C GLY A 13 0.21 -13.43 -0.99
N LEU A 14 -1.01 -13.00 -1.30
CA LEU A 14 -1.80 -13.57 -2.39
C LEU A 14 -1.21 -13.27 -3.78
N MET A 15 -0.65 -12.07 -4.00
CA MET A 15 0.08 -11.78 -5.24
C MET A 15 1.35 -12.62 -5.37
N THR A 16 2.08 -12.84 -4.27
CA THR A 16 3.23 -13.75 -4.23
C THR A 16 2.80 -15.17 -4.62
N ALA A 17 1.73 -15.68 -4.00
CA ALA A 17 1.21 -17.01 -4.25
C ALA A 17 0.71 -17.19 -5.70
N LEU A 18 -0.06 -16.22 -6.22
CA LEU A 18 -0.56 -16.22 -7.60
C LEU A 18 0.60 -16.26 -8.61
N LYS A 19 1.62 -15.42 -8.41
CA LYS A 19 2.77 -15.38 -9.33
C LYS A 19 3.57 -16.68 -9.31
N LEU A 20 3.86 -17.23 -8.13
CA LEU A 20 4.54 -18.52 -7.99
C LEU A 20 3.74 -19.65 -8.65
N ALA A 21 2.43 -19.71 -8.41
CA ALA A 21 1.56 -20.70 -9.01
C ALA A 21 1.47 -20.57 -10.54
N THR A 22 1.47 -19.35 -11.07
CA THR A 22 1.55 -19.10 -12.53
C THR A 22 2.87 -19.62 -13.12
N ALA A 23 3.95 -19.65 -12.32
CA ALA A 23 5.22 -20.28 -12.68
C ALA A 23 5.25 -21.81 -12.40
N GLY A 24 4.11 -22.43 -12.09
CA GLY A 24 4.00 -23.88 -11.83
C GLY A 24 4.47 -24.33 -10.44
N ILE A 25 4.69 -23.40 -9.50
CA ILE A 25 5.17 -23.70 -8.14
C ILE A 25 3.97 -23.82 -7.20
N ALA A 26 3.84 -24.97 -6.52
CA ALA A 26 2.77 -25.19 -5.55
C ALA A 26 2.98 -24.35 -4.27
N VAL A 27 1.92 -23.73 -3.77
CA VAL A 27 1.98 -22.81 -2.61
C VAL A 27 0.94 -23.16 -1.56
N ASP A 28 1.38 -23.26 -0.31
CA ASP A 28 0.50 -23.26 0.87
C ASP A 28 0.51 -21.86 1.51
N VAL A 29 -0.65 -21.18 1.49
CA VAL A 29 -0.85 -19.88 2.15
C VAL A 29 -1.47 -20.11 3.53
N ILE A 30 -0.90 -19.52 4.56
CA ILE A 30 -1.32 -19.62 5.96
C ILE A 30 -1.82 -18.27 6.41
N GLU A 31 -3.08 -18.18 6.87
CA GLU A 31 -3.69 -16.93 7.34
C GLU A 31 -4.29 -17.12 8.74
N LYS A 32 -3.99 -16.18 9.64
CA LYS A 32 -4.47 -16.22 11.02
C LYS A 32 -5.95 -15.84 11.15
N GLY A 33 -6.44 -14.96 10.28
CA GLY A 33 -7.83 -14.56 10.23
C GLY A 33 -8.74 -15.69 9.76
N ALA A 34 -10.02 -15.61 10.13
CA ALA A 34 -11.05 -16.56 9.69
C ALA A 34 -11.46 -16.41 8.21
N GLY A 35 -11.03 -15.32 7.58
CA GLY A 35 -11.27 -15.00 6.18
C GLY A 35 -10.44 -13.79 5.77
N LEU A 36 -10.64 -13.34 4.54
CA LEU A 36 -9.98 -12.14 4.02
C LEU A 36 -10.43 -10.89 4.78
N SER A 37 -9.51 -9.94 4.96
CA SER A 37 -9.83 -8.65 5.57
C SER A 37 -10.75 -7.83 4.67
N ARG A 38 -11.87 -7.37 5.22
CA ARG A 38 -12.84 -6.50 4.53
C ARG A 38 -12.52 -5.00 4.63
N GLN A 39 -11.49 -4.62 5.39
CA GLN A 39 -11.11 -3.21 5.52
C GLN A 39 -10.52 -2.68 4.21
N PRO A 40 -10.96 -1.51 3.72
CA PRO A 40 -10.52 -1.00 2.42
C PRO A 40 -9.06 -0.54 2.41
N ARG A 41 -8.49 -0.14 3.57
CA ARG A 41 -7.07 0.24 3.75
C ARG A 41 -6.52 1.12 2.61
N ALA A 42 -5.64 0.59 1.76
CA ALA A 42 -5.09 1.31 0.62
C ALA A 42 -6.04 1.26 -0.59
N ALA A 43 -6.05 2.30 -1.41
CA ALA A 43 -6.98 2.39 -2.54
C ALA A 43 -6.34 2.75 -3.89
N GLY A 44 -5.15 3.37 -3.92
CA GLY A 44 -4.51 3.82 -5.15
C GLY A 44 -3.30 2.97 -5.55
N TYR A 45 -3.26 2.52 -6.81
CA TYR A 45 -2.15 1.79 -7.43
C TYR A 45 -1.64 2.52 -8.66
N HIS A 46 -0.34 2.81 -8.72
CA HIS A 46 0.27 3.62 -9.78
C HIS A 46 1.69 3.14 -10.11
N GLY A 47 2.28 3.71 -11.16
CA GLY A 47 3.68 3.51 -11.54
C GLY A 47 4.04 2.03 -11.75
N ALA A 48 5.22 1.63 -11.28
CA ALA A 48 5.68 0.25 -11.43
C ALA A 48 4.76 -0.77 -10.75
N ALA A 49 4.08 -0.42 -9.64
CA ALA A 49 3.17 -1.34 -8.97
C ALA A 49 1.93 -1.63 -9.84
N LEU A 50 1.40 -0.62 -10.52
CA LEU A 50 0.32 -0.79 -11.50
C LEU A 50 0.81 -1.59 -12.71
N ALA A 51 2.04 -1.33 -13.19
CA ALA A 51 2.64 -2.12 -14.26
C ALA A 51 2.82 -3.60 -13.88
N ALA A 52 3.21 -3.89 -12.63
CA ALA A 52 3.29 -5.26 -12.12
C ALA A 52 1.90 -5.91 -12.04
N LEU A 53 0.89 -5.18 -11.56
CA LEU A 53 -0.48 -5.67 -11.52
C LEU A 53 -1.02 -5.97 -12.93
N LYS A 54 -0.75 -5.11 -13.93
CA LYS A 54 -1.11 -5.29 -15.35
C LYS A 54 -0.60 -6.62 -15.94
N ARG A 55 0.48 -7.20 -15.40
CA ARG A 55 1.03 -8.51 -15.82
C ARG A 55 0.32 -9.72 -15.19
N THR A 56 -0.58 -9.49 -14.24
CA THR A 56 -1.36 -10.54 -13.58
C THR A 56 -2.70 -10.75 -14.29
N PRO A 57 -3.33 -11.94 -14.18
CA PRO A 57 -4.68 -12.16 -14.72
C PRO A 57 -5.75 -11.30 -14.03
N VAL A 58 -5.46 -10.74 -12.85
CA VAL A 58 -6.40 -9.96 -12.04
C VAL A 58 -6.67 -8.57 -12.59
N TYR A 59 -5.71 -7.98 -13.33
CA TYR A 59 -5.80 -6.56 -13.72
C TYR A 59 -7.08 -6.22 -14.47
N LYS A 60 -7.52 -7.08 -15.40
CA LYS A 60 -8.70 -6.79 -16.23
C LYS A 60 -9.96 -6.60 -15.38
N GLU A 61 -10.17 -7.44 -14.38
CA GLU A 61 -11.33 -7.30 -13.49
C GLU A 61 -11.12 -6.19 -12.45
N ALA A 62 -9.89 -6.01 -11.95
CA ALA A 62 -9.56 -4.88 -11.08
C ALA A 62 -9.85 -3.52 -11.75
N ALA A 63 -9.52 -3.38 -13.04
CA ALA A 63 -9.78 -2.18 -13.83
C ALA A 63 -11.28 -1.95 -14.12
N LYS A 64 -12.09 -3.02 -14.19
CA LYS A 64 -13.55 -2.91 -14.36
C LYS A 64 -14.27 -2.54 -13.06
N LEU A 65 -13.82 -3.09 -11.93
CA LEU A 65 -14.41 -2.81 -10.61
C LEU A 65 -13.96 -1.46 -10.05
N GLY A 66 -12.71 -1.09 -10.33
CA GLY A 66 -12.13 0.19 -9.93
C GLY A 66 -12.45 1.32 -10.90
N PHE A 67 -11.80 2.46 -10.69
CA PHE A 67 -11.81 3.59 -11.61
C PHE A 67 -10.43 4.22 -11.69
N SER A 68 -10.18 5.01 -12.73
CA SER A 68 -8.86 5.61 -12.96
C SER A 68 -8.87 7.11 -12.79
N GLY A 69 -7.83 7.66 -12.16
CA GLY A 69 -7.52 9.09 -12.14
C GLY A 69 -6.15 9.39 -12.74
N ASN A 70 -5.87 10.67 -13.01
CA ASN A 70 -4.59 11.07 -13.61
C ASN A 70 -3.48 11.20 -12.59
N GLY A 71 -3.79 11.39 -11.31
CA GLY A 71 -2.76 11.63 -10.30
C GLY A 71 -3.32 12.01 -8.94
N LEU A 72 -2.50 12.75 -8.22
CA LEU A 72 -2.77 13.27 -6.88
C LEU A 72 -2.48 14.78 -6.84
N CYS A 73 -3.11 15.49 -5.91
CA CYS A 73 -2.92 16.93 -5.74
C CYS A 73 -2.62 17.33 -4.30
N TRP A 74 -1.94 18.45 -4.14
CA TRP A 74 -1.82 19.19 -2.88
C TRP A 74 -2.73 20.41 -2.96
N ARG A 75 -3.49 20.65 -1.90
CA ARG A 75 -4.47 21.73 -1.85
C ARG A 75 -4.55 22.40 -0.48
N LYS A 76 -5.10 23.61 -0.48
CA LYS A 76 -5.42 24.35 0.75
C LYS A 76 -6.55 23.68 1.55
N PRO A 77 -6.68 24.00 2.86
CA PRO A 77 -7.80 23.55 3.69
C PRO A 77 -9.17 23.94 3.14
N LEU A 78 -10.24 23.43 3.77
CA LEU A 78 -11.61 23.77 3.39
C LEU A 78 -11.87 25.29 3.40
N VAL A 79 -12.69 25.75 2.46
CA VAL A 79 -13.18 27.13 2.38
C VAL A 79 -14.69 27.13 2.24
N GLU A 80 -15.34 28.26 2.55
CA GLU A 80 -16.79 28.40 2.35
C GLU A 80 -17.15 28.20 0.87
N ASP A 81 -18.24 27.48 0.63
CA ASP A 81 -18.75 27.25 -0.74
C ASP A 81 -19.59 28.40 -1.29
N GLY A 82 -20.05 29.31 -0.41
CA GLY A 82 -20.96 30.42 -0.73
C GLY A 82 -22.44 30.08 -0.54
N GLU A 83 -22.76 28.84 -0.14
CA GLU A 83 -24.11 28.30 0.09
C GLU A 83 -24.33 27.88 1.55
N GLY A 84 -23.42 28.26 2.45
CA GLY A 84 -23.45 27.91 3.87
C GLY A 84 -22.81 26.56 4.20
N GLY A 85 -22.10 25.95 3.24
CA GLY A 85 -21.29 24.75 3.43
C GLY A 85 -19.79 25.01 3.24
N MET A 86 -19.04 23.93 3.16
CA MET A 86 -17.60 23.95 2.94
C MET A 86 -17.24 23.13 1.70
N LYS A 87 -16.26 23.60 0.93
CA LYS A 87 -15.66 22.88 -0.19
C LYS A 87 -14.15 22.78 -0.02
N MET A 88 -13.54 21.85 -0.75
CA MET A 88 -12.08 21.74 -0.79
C MET A 88 -11.44 23.05 -1.25
N GLY A 89 -10.40 23.51 -0.55
CA GLY A 89 -9.61 24.68 -0.95
C GLY A 89 -8.91 24.48 -2.29
N GLU A 90 -8.37 25.56 -2.83
CA GLU A 90 -7.71 25.56 -4.14
C GLU A 90 -6.57 24.52 -4.25
N ILE A 91 -6.42 23.94 -5.43
CA ILE A 91 -5.26 23.09 -5.75
C ILE A 91 -4.04 23.99 -5.86
N ILE A 92 -3.04 23.73 -5.03
CA ILE A 92 -1.73 24.40 -5.09
C ILE A 92 -0.90 23.78 -6.20
N ALA A 93 -0.79 22.45 -6.21
CA ALA A 93 -0.04 21.71 -7.23
C ALA A 93 -0.63 20.32 -7.46
N SER A 94 -0.41 19.78 -8.65
CA SER A 94 -0.83 18.41 -9.01
C SER A 94 0.34 17.63 -9.61
N LEU A 95 0.45 16.35 -9.21
CA LEU A 95 1.38 15.38 -9.78
C LEU A 95 0.60 14.43 -10.70
N PRO A 96 0.62 14.66 -12.02
CA PRO A 96 0.05 13.73 -12.97
C PRO A 96 0.98 12.51 -13.17
N PHE A 97 0.41 11.32 -13.08
CA PHE A 97 1.00 10.05 -13.54
C PHE A 97 0.49 9.67 -14.95
N ALA A 98 -0.47 10.40 -15.51
CA ALA A 98 -0.90 10.31 -16.90
C ALA A 98 -1.16 11.71 -17.45
N SER A 99 -0.83 11.95 -18.72
CA SER A 99 -1.02 13.26 -19.37
C SER A 99 -2.48 13.51 -19.74
N ASN A 100 -3.23 12.45 -20.05
CA ASN A 100 -4.66 12.49 -20.38
C ASN A 100 -5.31 11.11 -20.11
N ALA A 101 -6.61 10.98 -20.41
CA ALA A 101 -7.32 9.71 -20.22
C ALA A 101 -6.81 8.58 -21.14
N GLU A 102 -6.36 8.92 -22.35
CA GLU A 102 -5.90 7.97 -23.38
C GLU A 102 -4.56 7.31 -23.00
N THR A 103 -3.68 8.05 -22.34
CA THR A 103 -2.35 7.58 -21.91
C THR A 103 -2.38 6.73 -20.64
N ARG A 104 -3.52 6.62 -19.94
CA ARG A 104 -3.68 5.78 -18.74
C ARG A 104 -3.48 4.27 -19.03
N ASP A 105 -3.77 3.86 -20.25
CA ASP A 105 -3.65 2.44 -20.64
C ASP A 105 -2.20 2.03 -20.89
N GLU A 106 -1.30 2.99 -21.11
CA GLU A 106 0.13 2.76 -21.30
C GLU A 106 0.83 2.40 -19.98
N HIS A 107 1.75 1.42 -20.03
CA HIS A 107 2.83 1.11 -19.07
C HIS A 107 2.74 1.64 -17.61
N GLY A 108 1.66 1.36 -16.90
CA GLY A 108 1.50 1.76 -15.48
C GLY A 108 1.25 3.26 -15.26
N MET A 109 0.82 3.99 -16.28
CA MET A 109 0.44 5.39 -16.20
C MET A 109 -0.93 5.57 -15.50
N GLY A 110 -1.08 6.70 -14.80
CA GLY A 110 -2.27 7.02 -14.01
C GLY A 110 -2.33 6.31 -12.65
N ILE A 111 -3.48 6.42 -11.98
CA ILE A 111 -3.77 5.72 -10.72
C ILE A 111 -5.03 4.89 -10.92
N LEU A 112 -4.94 3.59 -10.67
CA LEU A 112 -6.11 2.73 -10.47
C LEU A 112 -6.58 2.88 -9.02
N TYR A 113 -7.83 3.25 -8.84
CA TYR A 113 -8.52 3.29 -7.56
C TYR A 113 -9.37 2.05 -7.38
N LEU A 114 -9.00 1.22 -6.42
CA LEU A 114 -9.73 0.01 -6.04
C LEU A 114 -9.45 -0.30 -4.55
N PRO A 115 -10.49 -0.41 -3.70
CA PRO A 115 -10.29 -0.78 -2.30
C PRO A 115 -9.44 -2.05 -2.15
N GLN A 116 -8.50 -2.05 -1.20
CA GLN A 116 -7.60 -3.19 -0.97
C GLN A 116 -8.34 -4.50 -0.75
N SER A 117 -9.50 -4.47 -0.08
CA SER A 117 -10.34 -5.65 0.12
C SER A 117 -10.76 -6.30 -1.19
N GLN A 118 -11.22 -5.50 -2.16
CA GLN A 118 -11.62 -5.99 -3.47
C GLN A 118 -10.42 -6.53 -4.26
N LEU A 119 -9.27 -5.84 -4.25
CA LEU A 119 -8.05 -6.37 -4.87
C LEU A 119 -7.63 -7.71 -4.23
N THR A 120 -7.74 -7.82 -2.91
CA THR A 120 -7.40 -9.04 -2.15
C THR A 120 -8.31 -10.20 -2.54
N GLU A 121 -9.61 -9.96 -2.70
CA GLU A 121 -10.58 -10.96 -3.17
C GLU A 121 -10.25 -11.45 -4.59
N LEU A 122 -9.98 -10.53 -5.53
CA LEU A 122 -9.60 -10.91 -6.89
C LEU A 122 -8.29 -11.73 -6.93
N LEU A 123 -7.29 -11.35 -6.14
CA LEU A 123 -6.03 -12.09 -6.02
C LEU A 123 -6.25 -13.48 -5.41
N TYR A 124 -7.13 -13.60 -4.42
CA TYR A 124 -7.48 -14.86 -3.80
C TYR A 124 -8.16 -15.81 -4.80
N GLU A 125 -9.17 -15.34 -5.51
CA GLU A 125 -9.88 -16.12 -6.52
C GLU A 125 -8.95 -16.58 -7.64
N ALA A 126 -8.16 -15.66 -8.19
CA ALA A 126 -7.20 -15.98 -9.25
C ALA A 126 -6.13 -16.98 -8.75
N ALA A 127 -5.65 -16.85 -7.52
CA ALA A 127 -4.69 -17.78 -6.93
C ALA A 127 -5.28 -19.19 -6.82
N LEU A 128 -6.52 -19.33 -6.33
CA LEU A 128 -7.19 -20.63 -6.24
C LEU A 128 -7.46 -21.27 -7.61
N GLN A 129 -7.83 -20.47 -8.61
CA GLN A 129 -8.10 -20.94 -9.97
C GLN A 129 -6.88 -21.59 -10.64
N THR A 130 -5.66 -21.31 -10.18
CA THR A 130 -4.45 -22.01 -10.66
C THR A 130 -4.44 -23.50 -10.32
N GLY A 131 -5.20 -23.93 -9.30
CA GLY A 131 -5.16 -25.30 -8.75
C GLY A 131 -3.88 -25.64 -7.96
N LEU A 132 -2.92 -24.71 -7.89
CA LEU A 132 -1.62 -24.89 -7.23
C LEU A 132 -1.50 -24.16 -5.89
N VAL A 133 -2.47 -23.29 -5.56
CA VAL A 133 -2.52 -22.55 -4.30
C VAL A 133 -3.57 -23.15 -3.38
N LYS A 134 -3.19 -23.40 -2.13
CA LYS A 134 -4.12 -23.73 -1.04
C LYS A 134 -4.04 -22.63 0.01
N VAL A 135 -5.19 -22.17 0.50
CA VAL A 135 -5.25 -21.15 1.55
C VAL A 135 -5.89 -21.73 2.81
N SER A 136 -5.16 -21.61 3.91
CA SER A 136 -5.52 -22.12 5.21
C SER A 136 -5.75 -20.97 6.20
N PHE A 137 -7.01 -20.56 6.36
CA PHE A 137 -7.48 -19.58 7.37
C PHE A 137 -7.49 -20.13 8.79
N ASN A 138 -7.50 -19.28 9.82
CA ASN A 138 -7.46 -19.69 11.23
C ASN A 138 -6.16 -20.40 11.67
N ARG A 139 -5.05 -20.15 10.98
CA ARG A 139 -3.74 -20.72 11.28
C ARG A 139 -2.77 -19.58 11.62
N GLU A 140 -2.44 -19.43 12.88
CA GLU A 140 -1.46 -18.43 13.32
C GLU A 140 -0.06 -19.03 13.40
N LEU A 141 0.87 -18.52 12.59
CA LEU A 141 2.27 -18.90 12.67
C LEU A 141 2.84 -18.59 14.05
N TYR A 142 3.47 -19.59 14.69
CA TYR A 142 4.13 -19.39 15.98
C TYR A 142 5.60 -19.84 16.00
N GLU A 143 6.01 -20.76 15.13
CA GLU A 143 7.39 -21.25 15.04
C GLU A 143 7.82 -21.51 13.59
N ILE A 144 9.12 -21.36 13.33
CA ILE A 144 9.76 -21.71 12.06
C ILE A 144 10.96 -22.58 12.40
N HIS A 145 11.01 -23.78 11.80
CA HIS A 145 12.15 -24.70 11.88
C HIS A 145 12.76 -24.85 10.50
N GLU A 146 14.07 -24.61 10.38
CA GLU A 146 14.81 -24.73 9.14
C GLU A 146 15.70 -25.97 9.14
N SER A 147 15.86 -26.59 7.98
CA SER A 147 16.90 -27.57 7.69
C SER A 147 17.69 -27.15 6.45
N GLU A 148 18.75 -27.90 6.12
CA GLU A 148 19.56 -27.61 4.93
C GLU A 148 18.75 -27.53 3.63
N SER A 149 17.62 -28.24 3.52
CA SER A 149 16.83 -28.35 2.28
C SER A 149 15.35 -27.98 2.42
N SER A 150 14.89 -27.62 3.61
CA SER A 150 13.47 -27.34 3.85
C SER A 150 13.22 -26.33 4.96
N VAL A 151 12.01 -25.80 4.99
CA VAL A 151 11.48 -24.98 6.08
C VAL A 151 10.14 -25.53 6.52
N THR A 152 9.91 -25.56 7.82
CA THR A 152 8.66 -26.00 8.44
C THR A 152 8.06 -24.84 9.24
N ALA A 153 6.87 -24.41 8.85
CA ALA A 153 6.05 -23.49 9.63
C ALA A 153 5.17 -24.30 10.59
N VAL A 154 5.22 -23.97 11.88
CA VAL A 154 4.30 -24.52 12.87
C VAL A 154 3.27 -23.47 13.23
N VAL A 155 2.01 -23.85 13.15
CA VAL A 155 0.87 -22.95 13.33
C VAL A 155 0.00 -23.40 14.50
N ARG A 156 -0.62 -22.44 15.18
CA ARG A 156 -1.69 -22.69 16.13
C ARG A 156 -3.03 -22.53 15.42
N ASN A 157 -3.90 -23.48 15.68
CA ASN A 157 -5.28 -23.47 15.24
C ASN A 157 -6.15 -22.76 16.28
N LEU A 158 -7.37 -22.35 15.88
CA LEU A 158 -8.33 -21.73 16.82
C LEU A 158 -8.76 -22.67 17.95
N ASP A 159 -8.72 -23.97 17.74
CA ASP A 159 -9.06 -24.99 18.76
C ASP A 159 -7.91 -25.26 19.75
N GLY A 160 -6.79 -24.53 19.62
CA GLY A 160 -5.59 -24.71 20.44
C GLY A 160 -4.66 -25.83 19.95
N GLY A 161 -5.04 -26.56 18.88
CA GLY A 161 -4.20 -27.54 18.23
C GLY A 161 -3.02 -26.91 17.49
N SER A 162 -2.03 -27.75 17.13
CA SER A 162 -0.89 -27.34 16.30
C SER A 162 -0.83 -28.13 15.01
N GLU A 163 -0.55 -27.46 13.89
CA GLU A 163 -0.35 -28.06 12.57
C GLU A 163 1.02 -27.66 12.01
N LYS A 164 1.58 -28.50 11.12
CA LYS A 164 2.87 -28.26 10.46
C LYS A 164 2.69 -28.17 8.95
N PHE A 165 3.23 -27.11 8.38
CA PHE A 165 3.37 -26.92 6.93
C PHE A 165 4.84 -27.03 6.57
N LYS A 166 5.17 -27.83 5.55
CA LYS A 166 6.56 -28.05 5.10
C LYS A 166 6.71 -27.62 3.65
N GLY A 167 7.74 -26.83 3.38
CA GLY A 167 8.11 -26.35 2.05
C GLY A 167 9.63 -26.24 1.90
N ILE A 168 10.08 -25.71 0.77
CA ILE A 168 11.50 -25.44 0.48
C ILE A 168 11.86 -24.01 0.88
N PHE A 169 10.92 -23.09 0.75
CA PHE A 169 11.05 -21.67 1.13
C PHE A 169 9.79 -21.15 1.83
N LEU A 170 9.96 -20.07 2.59
CA LEU A 170 8.87 -19.37 3.26
C LEU A 170 8.91 -17.87 2.94
N VAL A 171 7.77 -17.27 2.64
CA VAL A 171 7.64 -15.81 2.47
C VAL A 171 6.70 -15.27 3.55
N GLY A 172 7.23 -14.43 4.43
CA GLY A 172 6.45 -13.69 5.42
C GLY A 172 5.85 -12.44 4.81
N ALA A 173 4.54 -12.45 4.60
CA ALA A 173 3.72 -11.33 4.13
C ALA A 173 2.59 -11.01 5.13
N ASP A 174 2.88 -11.20 6.43
CA ASP A 174 1.93 -11.25 7.56
C ASP A 174 1.78 -9.91 8.30
N GLY A 175 2.04 -8.81 7.60
CA GLY A 175 1.70 -7.45 8.04
C GLY A 175 2.67 -6.81 9.04
N GLY A 176 2.34 -5.60 9.51
CA GLY A 176 3.24 -4.81 10.36
C GLY A 176 3.59 -5.44 11.70
N LYS A 177 2.69 -6.31 12.23
CA LYS A 177 2.90 -7.11 13.44
C LYS A 177 3.44 -8.52 13.15
N SER A 178 4.09 -8.70 11.99
CA SER A 178 4.62 -9.96 11.46
C SER A 178 5.16 -10.89 12.55
N ALA A 179 4.57 -12.08 12.63
CA ALA A 179 5.10 -13.18 13.42
C ALA A 179 6.37 -13.72 12.77
N THR A 180 6.39 -13.83 11.44
CA THR A 180 7.54 -14.29 10.66
C THR A 180 8.80 -13.49 11.00
N ARG A 181 8.73 -12.16 10.90
CA ARG A 181 9.85 -11.26 11.22
C ARG A 181 10.35 -11.46 12.65
N ARG A 182 9.43 -11.57 13.63
CA ARG A 182 9.77 -11.74 15.05
C ARG A 182 10.42 -13.10 15.33
N ILE A 183 9.88 -14.18 14.78
CA ILE A 183 10.43 -15.54 14.93
C ILE A 183 11.83 -15.62 14.31
N LEU A 184 12.03 -14.98 13.14
CA LEU A 184 13.34 -14.89 12.50
C LEU A 184 14.30 -13.93 13.21
N ASN A 185 13.86 -13.23 14.26
CA ASN A 185 14.63 -12.22 15.00
C ASN A 185 15.19 -11.10 14.11
N ILE A 186 14.42 -10.69 13.10
CA ILE A 186 14.79 -9.61 12.18
C ILE A 186 14.23 -8.29 12.75
N HIS A 187 15.11 -7.32 12.97
CA HIS A 187 14.72 -6.07 13.61
C HIS A 187 14.34 -5.02 12.56
N PHE A 188 13.41 -4.14 12.91
CA PHE A 188 13.17 -2.91 12.16
C PHE A 188 14.14 -1.81 12.56
N LYS A 189 14.56 -1.00 11.59
CA LYS A 189 15.27 0.26 11.79
C LYS A 189 14.51 1.41 11.17
N GLY A 190 14.59 2.58 11.79
CA GLY A 190 13.96 3.81 11.34
C GLY A 190 13.25 4.53 12.49
N HIS A 191 12.12 5.20 12.22
CA HIS A 191 11.43 6.02 13.21
C HIS A 191 9.90 5.92 13.11
N SER A 192 9.22 6.44 14.12
CA SER A 192 7.76 6.62 14.13
C SER A 192 7.45 8.11 14.20
N TRP A 193 6.36 8.53 13.54
CA TRP A 193 5.93 9.91 13.59
C TRP A 193 5.25 10.23 14.94
N PRO A 194 5.43 11.46 15.48
CA PRO A 194 4.88 11.83 16.77
C PRO A 194 3.34 11.93 16.73
N GLU A 195 2.77 12.38 15.63
CA GLU A 195 1.33 12.43 15.44
C GLU A 195 0.71 11.06 15.19
N ARG A 196 -0.59 10.97 15.49
CA ARG A 196 -1.45 9.87 15.06
C ARG A 196 -2.25 10.33 13.85
N LEU A 197 -2.63 9.37 13.00
CA LEU A 197 -3.65 9.59 11.99
C LEU A 197 -4.95 8.91 12.42
N ILE A 198 -6.06 9.58 12.16
CA ILE A 198 -7.39 8.97 12.18
C ILE A 198 -7.76 8.70 10.74
N ALA A 199 -7.98 7.44 10.39
CA ALA A 199 -8.62 7.07 9.14
C ALA A 199 -10.11 6.83 9.38
N VAL A 200 -10.96 7.49 8.59
CA VAL A 200 -12.41 7.37 8.63
C VAL A 200 -12.93 7.07 7.23
N ASP A 201 -13.74 6.03 7.10
CA ASP A 201 -14.51 5.74 5.89
C ASP A 201 -15.88 6.40 6.03
N VAL A 202 -16.20 7.34 5.15
CA VAL A 202 -17.43 8.16 5.22
C VAL A 202 -18.17 8.18 3.90
N LEU A 203 -19.49 8.06 3.93
CA LEU A 203 -20.34 8.41 2.80
C LEU A 203 -20.69 9.89 2.87
N LEU A 204 -20.24 10.65 1.88
CA LEU A 204 -20.51 12.09 1.75
C LEU A 204 -20.72 12.48 0.28
N GLU A 205 -21.41 13.59 0.06
CA GLU A 205 -21.53 14.20 -1.27
C GLU A 205 -20.49 15.32 -1.41
N ASP A 206 -19.60 15.23 -2.41
CA ASP A 206 -18.68 16.31 -2.79
C ASP A 206 -19.06 16.84 -4.17
N LYS A 207 -19.76 17.98 -4.19
CA LYS A 207 -20.23 18.64 -5.41
C LYS A 207 -19.10 19.29 -6.21
N HIS A 208 -17.93 19.50 -5.60
CA HIS A 208 -16.84 20.29 -6.15
C HIS A 208 -15.59 19.46 -6.42
N LEU A 209 -15.68 18.13 -6.35
CA LEU A 209 -14.54 17.26 -6.58
C LEU A 209 -13.99 17.45 -7.99
N ASP A 210 -12.67 17.56 -8.10
CA ASP A 210 -11.95 17.44 -9.36
C ASP A 210 -11.80 15.94 -9.73
N PRO A 211 -12.50 15.44 -10.77
CA PRO A 211 -12.41 14.04 -11.16
C PRO A 211 -11.07 13.66 -11.80
N VAL A 212 -10.24 14.63 -12.19
CA VAL A 212 -8.91 14.41 -12.76
C VAL A 212 -7.92 14.02 -11.65
N PHE A 213 -8.00 14.71 -10.51
CA PHE A 213 -7.16 14.49 -9.33
C PHE A 213 -8.03 14.17 -8.09
N PRO A 214 -8.67 12.99 -8.07
CA PRO A 214 -9.64 12.66 -7.04
C PRO A 214 -9.01 12.45 -5.65
N THR A 215 -7.70 12.15 -5.60
CA THR A 215 -6.95 12.12 -4.34
C THR A 215 -6.42 13.51 -3.99
N SER A 216 -6.85 14.01 -2.84
CA SER A 216 -6.47 15.31 -2.30
C SER A 216 -5.62 15.16 -1.05
N MET A 217 -4.39 15.66 -1.09
CA MET A 217 -3.58 15.89 0.09
C MET A 217 -3.80 17.33 0.55
N VAL A 218 -4.33 17.48 1.75
CA VAL A 218 -4.66 18.78 2.34
C VAL A 218 -3.50 19.25 3.19
N ILE A 219 -2.99 20.43 2.88
CA ILE A 219 -1.90 21.08 3.62
C ILE A 219 -2.47 21.84 4.80
N HIS A 220 -1.99 21.52 6.01
CA HIS A 220 -2.37 22.22 7.23
C HIS A 220 -1.32 21.98 8.34
N PRO A 221 -0.96 22.96 9.18
CA PRO A 221 0.13 22.81 10.15
C PRO A 221 -0.11 21.68 11.18
N VAL A 222 -1.37 21.47 11.59
CA VAL A 222 -1.77 20.44 12.57
C VAL A 222 -2.59 19.31 11.93
N HIS A 223 -3.80 19.61 11.44
CA HIS A 223 -4.76 18.66 10.87
C HIS A 223 -4.59 18.41 9.37
N PHE A 224 -3.36 18.31 8.89
CA PHE A 224 -3.12 17.90 7.51
C PHE A 224 -3.71 16.52 7.24
N GLY A 225 -4.00 16.23 5.99
CA GLY A 225 -4.72 15.01 5.69
C GLY A 225 -4.74 14.59 4.24
N LEU A 226 -5.45 13.49 4.02
CA LEU A 226 -5.65 12.84 2.75
C LEU A 226 -7.15 12.54 2.63
N VAL A 227 -7.77 12.95 1.53
CA VAL A 227 -9.13 12.56 1.14
C VAL A 227 -9.06 11.89 -0.21
N THR A 228 -9.51 10.64 -0.26
CA THR A 228 -9.56 9.85 -1.51
C THR A 228 -10.90 9.14 -1.62
N PRO A 229 -11.58 9.18 -2.78
CA PRO A 229 -12.72 8.32 -3.02
C PRO A 229 -12.27 6.86 -3.06
N LEU A 230 -13.15 5.99 -2.59
CA LEU A 230 -13.00 4.53 -2.60
C LEU A 230 -13.89 3.88 -3.67
N GLU A 231 -14.74 4.66 -4.34
CA GLU A 231 -15.61 4.24 -5.43
C GLU A 231 -15.79 5.41 -6.43
N PRO A 232 -16.28 5.16 -7.66
CA PRO A 232 -16.46 6.20 -8.66
C PRO A 232 -17.37 7.32 -8.16
N VAL A 233 -16.89 8.56 -8.23
CA VAL A 233 -17.62 9.73 -7.76
C VAL A 233 -18.72 10.07 -8.77
N GLN A 234 -19.95 10.21 -8.30
CA GLN A 234 -21.10 10.56 -9.13
C GLN A 234 -21.69 11.89 -8.64
N PRO A 235 -21.77 12.93 -9.48
CA PRO A 235 -22.38 14.19 -9.11
C PRO A 235 -23.79 14.00 -8.53
N GLY A 236 -24.08 14.65 -7.40
CA GLY A 236 -25.37 14.57 -6.74
C GLY A 236 -25.62 13.27 -5.96
N LYS A 237 -24.61 12.42 -5.77
CA LYS A 237 -24.71 11.19 -4.96
C LYS A 237 -23.66 11.18 -3.86
N LYS A 238 -24.00 10.55 -2.73
CA LYS A 238 -23.00 10.20 -1.72
C LYS A 238 -22.05 9.16 -2.28
N THR A 239 -20.77 9.40 -2.09
CA THR A 239 -19.66 8.53 -2.47
C THR A 239 -18.90 8.14 -1.21
N LEU A 240 -18.36 6.92 -1.18
CA LEU A 240 -17.50 6.47 -0.09
C LEU A 240 -16.11 7.08 -0.22
N TYR A 241 -15.68 7.81 0.80
CA TYR A 241 -14.34 8.39 0.90
C TYR A 241 -13.57 7.83 2.09
N ARG A 242 -12.25 7.74 1.93
CA ARG A 242 -11.30 7.61 3.02
C ARG A 242 -10.75 8.99 3.34
N CYS A 243 -11.05 9.47 4.55
CA CYS A 243 -10.45 10.66 5.14
C CYS A 243 -9.39 10.22 6.15
N SER A 244 -8.11 10.56 5.93
CA SER A 244 -7.04 10.38 6.91
C SER A 244 -6.60 11.73 7.43
N ILE A 245 -6.75 11.96 8.73
CA ILE A 245 -6.57 13.28 9.36
C ILE A 245 -5.51 13.16 10.44
N ALA A 246 -4.53 14.06 10.43
CA ALA A 246 -3.53 14.15 11.47
C ALA A 246 -4.13 14.73 12.76
N VAL A 247 -3.78 14.08 13.87
CA VAL A 247 -4.11 14.53 15.22
C VAL A 247 -2.94 15.36 15.74
N ASP A 248 -3.23 16.41 16.51
CA ASP A 248 -2.18 17.17 17.20
C ASP A 248 -1.27 16.20 17.98
N PRO A 249 0.06 16.26 17.81
CA PRO A 249 0.99 15.36 18.52
C PRO A 249 0.92 15.49 20.05
N ASN A 250 0.41 16.62 20.58
CA ASN A 250 0.20 16.85 22.00
C ASN A 250 -1.16 16.39 22.50
N ASP A 251 -2.04 15.88 21.63
CA ASP A 251 -3.35 15.37 22.01
C ASP A 251 -3.23 14.14 22.93
N GLN A 252 -3.80 14.23 24.13
CA GLN A 252 -3.71 13.20 25.16
C GLN A 252 -4.86 12.19 25.13
N ARG A 253 -5.85 12.36 24.25
CA ARG A 253 -6.97 11.41 24.12
C ARG A 253 -6.43 10.04 23.71
N THR A 254 -7.01 8.99 24.26
CA THR A 254 -6.78 7.60 23.83
C THR A 254 -7.27 7.38 22.40
N ASP A 255 -6.79 6.32 21.76
CA ASP A 255 -7.26 5.94 20.41
C ASP A 255 -8.77 5.69 20.37
N ALA A 256 -9.35 5.16 21.44
CA ALA A 256 -10.80 4.93 21.57
C ALA A 256 -11.59 6.25 21.66
N GLU A 257 -11.09 7.23 22.40
CA GLU A 257 -11.71 8.56 22.48
C GLU A 257 -11.62 9.31 21.15
N LEU A 258 -10.49 9.24 20.47
CA LEU A 258 -10.30 9.87 19.15
C LEU A 258 -11.31 9.39 18.11
N VAL A 259 -11.64 8.09 18.15
CA VAL A 259 -12.59 7.47 17.19
C VAL A 259 -14.04 7.47 17.67
N SER A 260 -14.35 8.14 18.80
CA SER A 260 -15.74 8.38 19.18
C SER A 260 -16.43 9.27 18.15
N GLU A 261 -17.71 9.03 17.89
CA GLU A 261 -18.48 9.75 16.86
C GLU A 261 -18.39 11.27 16.99
N ALA A 262 -18.51 11.79 18.22
CA ALA A 262 -18.41 13.23 18.49
C ALA A 262 -17.04 13.83 18.12
N ASN A 263 -15.95 13.08 18.33
CA ASN A 263 -14.61 13.54 17.94
C ASN A 263 -14.36 13.36 16.45
N LEU A 264 -14.85 12.26 15.85
CA LEU A 264 -14.78 12.05 14.41
C LEU A 264 -15.47 13.17 13.65
N MET A 265 -16.65 13.62 14.08
CA MET A 265 -17.35 14.74 13.47
C MET A 265 -16.52 16.03 13.51
N LYS A 266 -15.83 16.33 14.63
CA LYS A 266 -14.92 17.49 14.72
C LYS A 266 -13.74 17.39 13.75
N PHE A 267 -13.15 16.21 13.59
CA PHE A 267 -12.06 16.01 12.64
C PHE A 267 -12.56 16.12 11.19
N LEU A 268 -13.73 15.55 10.90
CA LEU A 268 -14.37 15.62 9.59
C LEU A 268 -14.79 17.06 9.25
N ASP A 269 -15.23 17.87 10.22
CA ASP A 269 -15.54 19.29 9.99
C ASP A 269 -14.35 20.08 9.42
N VAL A 270 -13.12 19.65 9.70
CA VAL A 270 -11.87 20.27 9.21
C VAL A 270 -11.48 19.79 7.81
N LEU A 271 -11.82 18.56 7.41
CA LEU A 271 -11.29 17.93 6.20
C LEU A 271 -12.35 17.52 5.16
N ALA A 272 -13.59 17.30 5.58
CA ALA A 272 -14.68 16.82 4.72
C ALA A 272 -15.49 18.00 4.12
N PRO A 273 -15.62 18.05 2.78
CA PRO A 273 -16.52 18.99 2.12
C PRO A 273 -17.98 18.61 2.38
N GLY A 274 -18.89 19.56 2.15
CA GLY A 274 -20.33 19.38 2.32
C GLY A 274 -20.98 20.48 3.18
N PRO A 275 -22.29 20.37 3.45
CA PRO A 275 -23.03 21.36 4.23
C PRO A 275 -22.51 21.51 5.66
N ARG A 276 -22.95 22.56 6.35
CA ARG A 276 -22.81 22.69 7.80
C ARG A 276 -24.21 22.90 8.42
N PRO A 277 -24.69 22.01 9.33
CA PRO A 277 -24.01 20.84 9.90
C PRO A 277 -23.67 19.76 8.85
N LEU A 278 -22.56 19.07 9.09
CA LEU A 278 -22.01 18.09 8.14
C LEU A 278 -22.91 16.85 8.03
N ASP A 279 -23.41 16.58 6.82
CA ASP A 279 -24.24 15.39 6.51
C ASP A 279 -23.37 14.25 5.97
N VAL A 280 -22.94 13.37 6.86
CA VAL A 280 -22.11 12.20 6.53
C VAL A 280 -22.58 10.95 7.27
N LYS A 281 -22.31 9.78 6.69
CA LYS A 281 -22.45 8.49 7.38
C LYS A 281 -21.08 7.86 7.57
N ILE A 282 -20.64 7.75 8.82
CA ILE A 282 -19.40 7.05 9.18
C ILE A 282 -19.63 5.54 9.09
N LEU A 283 -18.79 4.85 8.32
CA LEU A 283 -18.87 3.39 8.16
C LEU A 283 -17.80 2.66 8.97
N ASN A 284 -16.62 3.26 9.12
CA ASN A 284 -15.49 2.66 9.82
C ASN A 284 -14.52 3.75 10.25
N SER A 285 -13.80 3.51 11.34
CA SER A 285 -12.80 4.44 11.86
C SER A 285 -11.67 3.70 12.59
N SER A 286 -10.47 4.27 12.54
CA SER A 286 -9.32 3.77 13.29
C SER A 286 -8.30 4.88 13.52
N ALA A 287 -7.73 4.93 14.73
CA ALA A 287 -6.54 5.72 15.02
C ALA A 287 -5.29 4.83 14.93
N TYR A 288 -4.21 5.34 14.37
CA TYR A 288 -2.95 4.62 14.25
C TYR A 288 -1.76 5.58 14.17
N ARG A 289 -0.58 5.08 14.52
CA ARG A 289 0.70 5.75 14.27
C ARG A 289 1.25 5.33 12.93
N THR A 290 1.92 6.26 12.26
CA THR A 290 2.65 6.00 11.03
C THR A 290 4.13 5.87 11.32
N HIS A 291 4.83 5.22 10.39
CA HIS A 291 6.21 4.81 10.58
C HIS A 291 7.02 5.05 9.32
N GLN A 292 8.34 5.10 9.48
CA GLN A 292 9.33 4.85 8.44
C GLN A 292 10.27 3.80 8.98
N LEU A 293 9.90 2.53 8.81
CA LEU A 293 10.63 1.40 9.34
C LEU A 293 10.95 0.43 8.22
N CYS A 294 12.16 -0.09 8.20
CA CYS A 294 12.59 -1.11 7.24
C CYS A 294 13.32 -2.23 7.97
N ALA A 295 13.09 -3.47 7.56
CA ALA A 295 13.78 -4.64 8.06
C ALA A 295 15.27 -4.52 7.79
N PHE A 296 16.08 -4.87 8.79
CA PHE A 296 17.54 -4.84 8.65
C PHE A 296 18.05 -5.79 7.57
N THR A 297 17.30 -6.86 7.30
CA THR A 297 17.42 -7.73 6.14
C THR A 297 16.02 -8.22 5.79
N MET A 298 15.72 -8.45 4.51
CA MET A 298 14.46 -9.08 4.09
C MET A 298 14.63 -10.59 3.83
N ARG A 299 15.78 -11.17 4.19
CA ARG A 299 16.07 -12.60 4.13
C ARG A 299 16.69 -13.11 5.42
N LYS A 300 16.30 -14.32 5.84
CA LYS A 300 17.09 -15.15 6.76
C LYS A 300 16.94 -16.63 6.39
N GLY A 301 18.06 -17.27 6.04
CA GLY A 301 18.05 -18.64 5.54
C GLY A 301 17.16 -18.79 4.31
N ARG A 302 16.22 -19.73 4.39
CA ARG A 302 15.18 -20.05 3.40
C ARG A 302 13.91 -19.19 3.52
N CYS A 303 13.94 -18.15 4.34
CA CYS A 303 12.81 -17.26 4.55
C CYS A 303 13.04 -15.87 3.96
N LEU A 304 12.01 -15.31 3.32
CA LEU A 304 11.91 -13.91 2.87
C LEU A 304 10.85 -13.15 3.66
N LEU A 305 10.96 -11.82 3.70
CA LEU A 305 9.91 -10.90 4.16
C LEU A 305 9.47 -10.01 2.99
N ALA A 306 8.16 -9.74 2.88
CA ALA A 306 7.59 -8.86 1.85
C ALA A 306 6.49 -7.95 2.42
N GLY A 307 6.33 -6.76 1.84
CA GLY A 307 5.31 -5.79 2.24
C GLY A 307 5.47 -5.32 3.68
N ASP A 308 4.36 -5.15 4.40
CA ASP A 308 4.34 -4.63 5.78
C ASP A 308 5.16 -5.48 6.78
N ALA A 309 5.45 -6.74 6.45
CA ALA A 309 6.34 -7.57 7.26
C ALA A 309 7.80 -7.08 7.16
N ALA A 310 8.18 -6.51 6.01
CA ALA A 310 9.51 -6.05 5.65
C ALA A 310 9.71 -4.54 5.82
N HIS A 311 8.68 -3.71 5.68
CA HIS A 311 8.78 -2.27 5.90
C HIS A 311 7.43 -1.65 6.28
N LEU A 312 7.45 -0.50 6.95
CA LEU A 312 6.26 0.28 7.28
C LEU A 312 6.49 1.73 6.86
N ASN A 313 5.48 2.30 6.23
CA ASN A 313 5.54 3.62 5.63
C ASN A 313 4.32 4.46 6.02
N ASN A 314 4.44 5.78 5.96
CA ASN A 314 3.31 6.69 6.05
C ASN A 314 2.47 6.66 4.74
N PRO A 315 1.17 7.02 4.78
CA PRO A 315 0.29 6.86 3.62
C PRO A 315 0.44 7.94 2.54
N PHE A 316 1.14 9.04 2.79
CA PHE A 316 1.20 10.19 1.88
C PHE A 316 2.03 9.86 0.64
N GLY A 317 1.36 9.81 -0.53
CA GLY A 317 1.93 9.36 -1.81
C GLY A 317 1.52 7.95 -2.25
N ALA A 318 0.70 7.24 -1.46
CA ALA A 318 0.20 5.90 -1.79
C ALA A 318 1.32 4.87 -2.08
N LEU A 319 2.41 4.92 -1.29
CA LEU A 319 3.61 4.09 -1.51
C LEU A 319 3.70 2.84 -0.62
N GLY A 320 2.82 2.66 0.37
CA GLY A 320 2.87 1.51 1.29
C GLY A 320 2.57 0.17 0.59
N LEU A 321 1.29 -0.08 0.29
CA LEU A 321 0.86 -1.32 -0.36
C LEU A 321 1.51 -1.52 -1.74
N THR A 322 1.64 -0.47 -2.53
CA THR A 322 2.25 -0.52 -3.86
C THR A 322 3.71 -1.01 -3.81
N THR A 323 4.49 -0.58 -2.82
CA THR A 323 5.83 -1.14 -2.60
C THR A 323 5.75 -2.62 -2.22
N GLY A 324 4.79 -3.01 -1.39
CA GLY A 324 4.56 -4.42 -1.06
C GLY A 324 4.20 -5.30 -2.26
N LEU A 325 3.43 -4.79 -3.23
CA LEU A 325 3.13 -5.52 -4.47
C LEU A 325 4.40 -5.75 -5.32
N LEU A 326 5.32 -4.77 -5.33
CA LEU A 326 6.62 -4.91 -5.98
C LEU A 326 7.55 -5.88 -5.23
N ASP A 327 7.45 -5.96 -3.91
CA ASP A 327 8.15 -6.99 -3.13
C ASP A 327 7.64 -8.38 -3.46
N ALA A 328 6.32 -8.55 -3.61
CA ALA A 328 5.70 -9.81 -4.03
C ALA A 328 6.16 -10.21 -5.44
N ASP A 329 6.19 -9.24 -6.36
CA ASP A 329 6.66 -9.42 -7.74
C ASP A 329 8.10 -9.96 -7.77
N ALA A 330 9.00 -9.28 -7.04
CA ALA A 330 10.42 -9.65 -6.97
C ALA A 330 10.67 -10.94 -6.18
N ALA A 331 9.94 -11.18 -5.09
CA ALA A 331 10.08 -12.41 -4.30
C ALA A 331 9.69 -13.64 -5.12
N ALA A 332 8.57 -13.57 -5.85
CA ALA A 332 8.13 -14.66 -6.70
C ALA A 332 9.12 -14.93 -7.85
N ASP A 333 9.63 -13.88 -8.51
CA ASP A 333 10.64 -14.02 -9.57
C ASP A 333 11.94 -14.65 -9.03
N THR A 334 12.37 -14.24 -7.83
CA THR A 334 13.55 -14.80 -7.16
C THR A 334 13.40 -16.30 -6.92
N LEU A 335 12.26 -16.72 -6.37
CA LEU A 335 12.00 -18.12 -6.07
C LEU A 335 11.77 -18.96 -7.33
N ASP A 336 11.18 -18.42 -8.39
CA ASP A 336 11.08 -19.07 -9.71
C ASP A 336 12.47 -19.34 -10.31
N LEU A 337 13.35 -18.34 -10.30
CA LEU A 337 14.74 -18.47 -10.75
C LEU A 337 15.46 -19.60 -9.99
N ILE A 338 15.27 -19.70 -8.68
CA ILE A 338 15.92 -20.73 -7.87
C ILE A 338 15.29 -22.12 -8.10
N ILE A 339 13.96 -22.22 -8.03
CA ILE A 339 13.25 -23.51 -8.04
C ILE A 339 13.23 -24.12 -9.43
N ASN A 340 12.78 -23.37 -10.43
CA ASN A 340 12.58 -23.87 -11.78
C ASN A 340 13.83 -23.74 -12.64
N GLN A 341 14.57 -22.63 -12.50
CA GLN A 341 15.74 -22.34 -13.35
C GLN A 341 17.07 -22.71 -12.68
N LYS A 342 17.01 -23.33 -11.49
CA LYS A 342 18.16 -23.88 -10.74
C LYS A 342 19.26 -22.85 -10.49
N LYS A 343 18.88 -21.57 -10.35
CA LYS A 343 19.80 -20.50 -9.99
C LYS A 343 20.22 -20.61 -8.51
N PRO A 344 21.38 -20.07 -8.13
CA PRO A 344 21.86 -20.13 -6.75
C PRO A 344 20.92 -19.45 -5.75
N MET A 345 20.88 -19.98 -4.52
CA MET A 345 20.04 -19.43 -3.43
C MET A 345 20.45 -17.99 -3.04
N ASP A 346 21.67 -17.58 -3.38
CA ASP A 346 22.21 -16.24 -3.12
C ASP A 346 21.40 -15.12 -3.80
N LEU A 347 20.56 -15.46 -4.79
CA LEU A 347 19.59 -14.50 -5.35
C LEU A 347 18.60 -13.97 -4.31
N MET A 348 18.38 -14.69 -3.20
CA MET A 348 17.58 -14.19 -2.08
C MET A 348 18.26 -13.04 -1.33
N ASP A 349 19.60 -12.99 -1.28
CA ASP A 349 20.32 -11.82 -0.74
C ASP A 349 20.14 -10.63 -1.68
N LEU A 350 20.25 -10.87 -2.99
CA LEU A 350 20.05 -9.84 -3.99
C LEU A 350 18.64 -9.24 -3.93
N TYR A 351 17.62 -10.08 -3.76
CA TYR A 351 16.26 -9.63 -3.48
C TYR A 351 16.22 -8.72 -2.24
N SER A 352 16.79 -9.19 -1.13
CA SER A 352 16.79 -8.44 0.13
C SER A 352 17.47 -7.08 -0.02
N ASP A 353 18.62 -7.02 -0.67
CA ASP A 353 19.39 -5.80 -0.85
C ASP A 353 18.68 -4.81 -1.77
N GLU A 354 18.15 -5.26 -2.91
CA GLU A 354 17.50 -4.37 -3.87
C GLU A 354 16.16 -3.84 -3.37
N ARG A 355 15.34 -4.65 -2.70
CA ARG A 355 14.07 -4.18 -2.12
C ARG A 355 14.30 -3.21 -0.97
N ARG A 356 15.31 -3.45 -0.13
CA ARG A 356 15.72 -2.51 0.91
C ARG A 356 16.26 -1.22 0.32
N ARG A 357 17.11 -1.30 -0.72
CA ARG A 357 17.63 -0.13 -1.43
C ARG A 357 16.48 0.70 -2.00
N ALA A 358 15.53 0.08 -2.70
CA ALA A 358 14.35 0.76 -3.23
C ALA A 358 13.55 1.46 -2.13
N PHE A 359 13.37 0.83 -0.96
CA PHE A 359 12.72 1.49 0.17
C PHE A 359 13.52 2.71 0.65
N GLN A 360 14.82 2.55 0.90
CA GLN A 360 15.68 3.57 1.51
C GLN A 360 16.00 4.74 0.58
N THR A 361 16.10 4.51 -0.73
CA THR A 361 16.52 5.55 -1.69
C THR A 361 15.36 6.18 -2.44
N PHE A 362 14.15 5.61 -2.35
CA PHE A 362 12.99 6.12 -3.06
C PHE A 362 11.75 6.22 -2.16
N VAL A 363 11.29 5.11 -1.56
CA VAL A 363 10.01 5.08 -0.85
C VAL A 363 10.00 5.99 0.37
N ASP A 364 10.95 5.80 1.31
CA ASP A 364 11.03 6.58 2.55
C ASP A 364 11.28 8.07 2.26
N PRO A 365 12.29 8.48 1.47
CA PRO A 365 12.49 9.90 1.15
C PRO A 365 11.26 10.55 0.52
N MET A 366 10.60 9.88 -0.43
CA MET A 366 9.46 10.45 -1.14
C MET A 366 8.23 10.59 -0.23
N SER A 367 7.86 9.54 0.50
CA SER A 367 6.70 9.59 1.38
C SER A 367 6.93 10.50 2.58
N THR A 368 8.16 10.56 3.12
CA THR A 368 8.55 11.50 4.18
C THR A 368 8.35 12.92 3.71
N GLN A 369 8.86 13.29 2.53
CA GLN A 369 8.71 14.65 2.01
C GLN A 369 7.26 14.99 1.65
N ASN A 370 6.49 14.05 1.10
CA ASN A 370 5.06 14.28 0.84
C ASN A 370 4.29 14.58 2.12
N LYS A 371 4.57 13.84 3.19
CA LYS A 371 3.98 14.05 4.51
C LYS A 371 4.39 15.40 5.11
N LEU A 372 5.68 15.77 5.02
CA LEU A 372 6.16 17.08 5.50
C LEU A 372 5.56 18.25 4.71
N ARG A 373 5.34 18.10 3.40
CA ARG A 373 4.61 19.10 2.59
C ARG A 373 3.17 19.27 3.04
N CYS A 374 2.51 18.20 3.49
CA CYS A 374 1.16 18.29 4.04
C CYS A 374 1.18 18.97 5.41
N ALA A 375 2.15 18.63 6.26
CA ALA A 375 2.36 19.23 7.58
C ALA A 375 3.08 20.60 7.49
N ASN A 376 2.54 21.52 6.70
CA ASN A 376 3.11 22.85 6.46
C ASN A 376 2.03 23.94 6.54
N ASP A 377 2.45 25.20 6.53
CA ASP A 377 1.55 26.34 6.37
C ASP A 377 1.05 26.39 4.91
N PRO A 378 -0.28 26.33 4.68
CA PRO A 378 -0.85 26.38 3.33
C PRO A 378 -0.55 27.69 2.59
N GLU A 379 -0.29 28.80 3.28
CA GLU A 379 -0.01 30.09 2.64
C GLU A 379 1.44 30.19 2.14
N THR A 380 2.38 29.49 2.78
CA THR A 380 3.78 29.42 2.33
C THR A 380 4.12 28.11 1.64
N ALA A 381 3.17 27.20 1.46
CA ALA A 381 3.42 25.89 0.85
C ALA A 381 3.99 26.00 -0.58
N ILE A 382 3.61 27.05 -1.29
CA ILE A 382 4.14 27.38 -2.62
C ILE A 382 5.66 27.61 -2.62
N ASP A 383 6.28 27.84 -1.45
CA ASP A 383 7.72 28.00 -1.34
C ASP A 383 8.50 26.66 -1.34
N ASP A 384 7.80 25.52 -1.28
CA ASP A 384 8.41 24.22 -1.52
C ASP A 384 8.81 24.08 -3.00
N TRP A 385 10.08 23.77 -3.24
CA TRP A 385 10.64 23.71 -4.59
C TRP A 385 9.95 22.67 -5.49
N PHE A 386 9.46 21.57 -4.90
CA PHE A 386 8.82 20.50 -5.66
C PHE A 386 7.40 20.92 -6.05
N LEU A 387 6.65 21.57 -5.15
CA LEU A 387 5.36 22.16 -5.50
C LEU A 387 5.50 23.24 -6.60
N ARG A 388 6.51 24.11 -6.51
CA ARG A 388 6.81 25.06 -7.62
C ARG A 388 7.15 24.37 -8.93
N ALA A 389 7.91 23.28 -8.90
CA ALA A 389 8.27 22.53 -10.09
C ALA A 389 7.03 21.88 -10.74
N LEU A 390 6.06 21.41 -9.95
CA LEU A 390 4.79 20.85 -10.47
C LEU A 390 3.87 21.91 -11.08
N ILE A 391 3.91 23.14 -10.56
CA ILE A 391 3.15 24.27 -11.10
C ILE A 391 3.76 24.72 -12.42
N ASN A 392 5.09 24.87 -12.45
CA ASN A 392 5.86 25.26 -13.64
C ASN A 392 6.35 24.06 -14.45
N LYS A 393 5.59 22.95 -14.43
CA LYS A 393 6.03 21.68 -15.00
C LYS A 393 6.33 21.81 -16.50
N THR A 394 7.49 21.30 -16.90
CA THR A 394 7.84 21.04 -18.30
C THR A 394 7.89 19.53 -18.54
N PRO A 395 7.88 19.06 -19.80
CA PRO A 395 8.08 17.64 -20.10
C PRO A 395 9.33 17.06 -19.43
N GLU A 396 10.43 17.80 -19.40
CA GLU A 396 11.70 17.38 -18.81
C GLU A 396 11.61 17.23 -17.28
N ILE A 397 10.94 18.17 -16.60
CA ILE A 397 10.69 18.08 -15.16
C ILE A 397 9.83 16.85 -14.85
N MET A 398 8.77 16.65 -15.63
CA MET A 398 7.85 15.52 -15.42
C MET A 398 8.52 14.18 -15.71
N GLU A 399 9.38 14.11 -16.72
CA GLU A 399 10.20 12.92 -17.00
C GLU A 399 11.14 12.63 -15.84
N ALA A 400 11.86 13.65 -15.33
CA ALA A 400 12.77 13.51 -14.20
C ALA A 400 12.04 13.02 -12.93
N PHE A 401 10.80 13.48 -12.68
CA PHE A 401 9.99 13.01 -11.56
C PHE A 401 9.40 11.61 -11.78
N SER A 402 9.06 11.26 -13.01
CA SER A 402 8.45 9.96 -13.33
C SER A 402 9.47 8.83 -13.35
N ARG A 403 10.69 9.09 -13.81
CA ARG A 403 11.72 8.08 -14.02
C ARG A 403 12.00 7.21 -12.79
N PRO A 404 12.17 7.74 -11.56
CA PRO A 404 12.42 6.90 -10.38
C PRO A 404 11.30 5.90 -10.06
N PHE A 405 10.04 6.18 -10.44
CA PHE A 405 8.92 5.24 -10.25
C PHE A 405 9.06 3.96 -11.07
N PHE A 406 9.88 3.97 -12.13
CA PHE A 406 10.09 2.83 -13.03
C PHE A 406 11.53 2.32 -13.01
N ASP A 407 12.52 3.17 -12.70
CA ASP A 407 13.94 2.78 -12.72
C ASP A 407 14.48 2.40 -11.33
N VAL A 408 13.94 2.99 -10.26
CA VAL A 408 14.47 2.83 -8.89
C VAL A 408 13.54 1.97 -8.03
N TRP A 409 12.24 2.20 -8.14
CA TRP A 409 11.23 1.56 -7.29
C TRP A 409 11.01 0.06 -7.54
N PRO A 410 10.91 -0.45 -8.79
CA PRO A 410 10.79 -1.88 -9.03
C PRO A 410 12.13 -2.62 -8.90
N THR A 411 12.05 -3.95 -8.83
CA THR A 411 13.22 -4.82 -8.87
C THR A 411 12.98 -5.95 -9.85
N ASP A 412 13.61 -5.87 -11.02
CA ASP A 412 13.57 -6.92 -12.03
C ASP A 412 14.66 -7.96 -11.72
N MET A 413 14.30 -8.99 -10.98
CA MET A 413 15.23 -10.04 -10.57
C MET A 413 15.79 -10.83 -11.75
N LYS A 414 15.04 -10.98 -12.84
CA LYS A 414 15.51 -11.68 -14.04
C LYS A 414 16.61 -10.89 -14.74
N LYS A 415 16.41 -9.58 -14.93
CA LYS A 415 17.41 -8.67 -15.50
C LYS A 415 18.66 -8.58 -14.61
N LEU A 416 18.49 -8.46 -13.30
CA LEU A 416 19.61 -8.40 -12.35
C LEU A 416 20.42 -9.70 -12.28
N THR A 417 19.75 -10.85 -12.41
CA THR A 417 20.41 -12.16 -12.47
C THR A 417 21.24 -12.28 -13.74
N ALA A 418 20.64 -11.92 -14.90
CA ALA A 418 21.32 -11.95 -16.18
C ALA A 418 22.54 -11.02 -16.24
N SER A 419 22.47 -9.82 -15.66
CA SER A 419 23.59 -8.87 -15.64
C SER A 419 24.77 -9.32 -14.78
N ARG A 420 24.54 -10.26 -13.85
CA ARG A 420 25.58 -10.87 -13.00
C ARG A 420 26.14 -12.18 -13.59
N GLY A 421 25.68 -12.60 -14.77
CA GLY A 421 26.10 -13.85 -15.41
C GLY A 421 25.67 -15.10 -14.65
N LEU A 422 24.63 -14.99 -13.79
CA LEU A 422 24.13 -16.08 -12.96
C LEU A 422 23.04 -16.89 -13.66
#